data_AF-A0A4R4LT91-F1
#
_entry.id   AF-A0A4R4LT91-F1
#
_cell.length_a   1.000
_cell.length_b   1.000
_cell.length_c   1.000
_cell.angle_alpha   90.00
_cell.angle_beta   90.00
_cell.angle_gamma   90.00
#
_symmetry.space_group_name_H-M   'P 1'
#
loop_
_entity.id
_entity.type
_entity.pdbx_description
1 polymer ?
#
loop_
_entity_poly.entity_id
_entity_poly.type
_entity_poly.pdbx_seq_one_letter_code
_entity_poly.pdbx_strand_id
1 'polypeptide(L)'
;MSGGKRPTGPNAAKRRHLKRQLAARDGASCFYCGHPFAALADATIDHLIPYSIWPTWRQANLVLACGPCNHAKADRLPQTFLRPSGLASGLVPVPSRAARVGCAIGRTARRLSAAVTGALSGVVSAVRSGDGTGARRPASPGVSATS
;
A
#
# COMPACT_ATOMS: atom_id res chain seq x y z
N MET A 1 -33.67 11.39 31.51
CA MET A 1 -32.30 10.94 31.21
C MET A 1 -31.83 11.62 29.94
N SER A 2 -31.01 12.67 30.05
CA SER A 2 -30.56 13.43 28.88
C SER A 2 -29.65 12.55 28.03
N GLY A 3 -30.15 12.10 26.86
CA GLY A 3 -29.36 11.39 25.86
C GLY A 3 -28.24 12.30 25.36
N GLY A 4 -27.04 12.16 25.93
CA GLY A 4 -25.86 12.91 25.53
C GLY A 4 -25.59 12.70 24.04
N LYS A 5 -25.49 13.80 23.29
CA LYS A 5 -25.23 13.79 21.85
C LYS A 5 -23.92 13.01 21.60
N ARG A 6 -23.98 11.89 20.89
CA ARG A 6 -22.79 11.09 20.56
C ARG A 6 -21.78 11.99 19.83
N PRO A 7 -20.49 11.97 20.20
CA PRO A 7 -19.49 12.79 19.54
C PRO A 7 -19.50 12.48 18.03
N THR A 8 -19.40 13.52 17.21
CA THR A 8 -19.33 13.36 15.76
C THR A 8 -17.91 12.94 15.37
N GLY A 9 -17.81 12.15 14.30
CA GLY A 9 -16.52 11.73 13.77
C GLY A 9 -15.68 12.92 13.28
N PRO A 10 -14.34 12.80 13.26
CA PRO A 10 -13.46 13.82 12.73
C PRO A 10 -13.70 14.02 11.23
N ASN A 11 -13.61 15.27 10.78
CA ASN A 11 -13.63 15.61 9.36
C ASN A 11 -12.40 15.02 8.62
N ALA A 12 -12.41 15.09 7.28
CA ALA A 12 -11.35 14.50 6.45
C ALA A 12 -9.94 15.05 6.79
N ALA A 13 -9.81 16.34 7.07
CA ALA A 13 -8.52 16.95 7.43
C ALA A 13 -7.97 16.41 8.76
N LYS A 14 -8.83 16.33 9.77
CA LYS A 14 -8.48 15.78 11.09
C LYS A 14 -8.17 14.28 11.00
N ARG A 15 -8.86 13.53 10.15
CA ARG A 15 -8.52 12.12 9.85
C ARG A 15 -7.15 11.99 9.22
N ARG A 16 -6.79 12.84 8.26
CA ARG A 16 -5.44 12.84 7.66
C ARG A 16 -4.37 13.15 8.70
N HIS A 17 -4.61 14.11 9.58
CA HIS A 17 -3.69 14.44 10.67
C HIS A 17 -3.51 13.26 11.64
N LEU A 18 -4.62 12.64 12.09
CA LEU A 18 -4.59 11.46 12.94
C LEU A 18 -3.81 10.31 12.30
N LYS A 19 -4.01 10.04 11.00
CA LYS A 19 -3.25 9.00 10.29
C LYS A 19 -1.74 9.24 10.34
N ARG A 20 -1.29 10.50 10.17
CA ARG A 20 0.13 10.85 10.27
C ARG A 20 0.67 10.65 11.68
N GLN A 21 -0.10 11.03 12.71
CA GLN A 21 0.28 10.83 14.11
C GLN A 21 0.40 9.34 14.46
N LEU A 22 -0.57 8.53 14.02
CA LEU A 22 -0.54 7.08 14.23
C LEU A 22 0.63 6.44 13.47
N ALA A 23 0.89 6.86 12.23
CA ALA A 23 2.02 6.37 11.46
C ALA A 23 3.37 6.72 12.10
N ALA A 24 3.49 7.90 12.72
CA ALA A 24 4.69 8.29 13.45
C ALA A 24 4.88 7.49 14.75
N ARG A 25 3.79 7.09 15.42
CA ARG A 25 3.81 6.29 16.65
C ARG A 25 4.10 4.81 16.40
N ASP A 26 3.35 4.21 15.47
CA ASP A 26 3.28 2.75 15.30
C ASP A 26 3.96 2.27 13.99
N GLY A 27 4.36 3.21 13.12
CA GLY A 27 4.81 2.91 11.76
C GLY A 27 3.67 2.96 10.72
N ALA A 28 4.05 3.09 9.46
CA ALA A 28 3.11 3.13 8.32
C ALA A 28 2.70 1.71 7.87
N SER A 29 2.24 0.87 8.79
CA SER A 29 1.81 -0.51 8.52
C SER A 29 0.48 -0.84 9.20
N CYS A 30 -0.20 -1.86 8.70
CA CYS A 30 -1.43 -2.36 9.30
C CYS A 30 -1.13 -2.97 10.67
N PHE A 31 -1.79 -2.48 11.71
CA PHE A 31 -1.66 -2.97 13.09
C PHE A 31 -1.99 -4.46 13.22
N TYR A 32 -2.95 -4.94 12.43
CA TYR A 32 -3.29 -6.36 12.37
C TYR A 32 -2.27 -7.10 11.51
N CYS A 33 -2.41 -7.11 10.18
CA CYS A 33 -1.59 -8.01 9.35
C CYS A 33 -0.11 -7.60 9.17
N GLY A 34 0.33 -6.46 9.69
CA GLY A 34 1.69 -5.94 9.50
C GLY A 34 2.02 -5.45 8.09
N HIS A 35 1.05 -5.45 7.17
CA HIS A 35 1.29 -5.02 5.79
C HIS A 35 1.65 -3.53 5.73
N PRO A 36 2.78 -3.14 5.12
CA PRO A 36 3.14 -1.73 4.96
C PRO A 36 2.21 -1.05 3.97
N PHE A 37 1.82 0.19 4.25
CA PHE A 37 1.03 1.01 3.35
C PHE A 37 1.92 1.75 2.36
N ALA A 38 1.56 1.71 1.07
CA ALA A 38 2.24 2.52 0.05
C ALA A 38 1.93 4.01 0.23
N ALA A 39 0.68 4.35 0.53
CA ALA A 39 0.28 5.68 0.96
C ALA A 39 -0.61 5.61 2.21
N LEU A 40 -0.47 6.58 3.11
CA LEU A 40 -1.36 6.69 4.29
C LEU A 40 -2.83 6.94 3.92
N ALA A 41 -3.11 7.34 2.67
CA ALA A 41 -4.46 7.43 2.14
C ALA A 41 -5.17 6.06 2.19
N ASP A 42 -4.44 4.98 1.91
CA ASP A 42 -4.94 3.60 1.82
C ASP A 42 -5.25 2.99 3.21
N ALA A 43 -4.62 3.52 4.26
CA ALA A 43 -4.87 3.10 5.62
C ALA A 43 -6.28 3.51 6.07
N THR A 44 -6.96 2.66 6.81
CA THR A 44 -8.17 3.02 7.56
C THR A 44 -7.78 3.27 9.02
N ILE A 45 -8.59 4.06 9.72
CA ILE A 45 -8.46 4.24 11.18
C ILE A 45 -9.51 3.34 11.82
N ASP A 46 -9.06 2.40 12.66
CA ASP A 46 -9.94 1.53 13.43
C ASP A 46 -9.90 1.87 14.93
N HIS A 47 -11.01 1.60 15.62
CA HIS A 47 -11.12 1.71 17.07
C HIS A 47 -10.86 0.35 17.71
N LEU A 48 -9.80 0.24 18.52
CA LEU A 48 -9.46 -1.01 19.22
C LEU A 48 -10.63 -1.50 20.07
N ILE A 49 -11.19 -0.61 20.89
CA ILE A 49 -12.47 -0.80 21.56
C ILE A 49 -13.56 -0.20 20.66
N PRO A 50 -14.57 -1.00 20.24
CA PRO A 50 -15.62 -0.57 19.33
C PRO A 50 -16.26 0.76 19.74
N TYR A 51 -16.56 1.59 18.73
CA TYR A 51 -17.13 2.93 18.94
C TYR A 51 -18.51 2.90 19.62
N SER A 52 -19.23 1.78 19.51
CA SER A 52 -20.50 1.52 20.22
C SER A 52 -20.33 1.44 21.73
N ILE A 53 -19.19 0.95 22.21
CA ILE A 53 -18.87 0.75 23.63
C ILE A 53 -18.13 1.96 24.17
N TRP A 54 -17.14 2.46 23.43
CA TRP A 54 -16.36 3.61 23.83
C TRP A 54 -16.22 4.62 22.69
N PRO A 55 -17.14 5.60 22.59
CA PRO A 55 -17.21 6.54 21.47
C PRO A 55 -16.13 7.62 21.58
N THR A 56 -14.86 7.25 21.41
CA THR A 56 -13.71 8.12 21.58
C THR A 56 -12.81 8.11 20.36
N TRP A 57 -12.35 9.29 19.95
CA TRP A 57 -11.33 9.48 18.90
C TRP A 57 -9.96 9.81 19.49
N ARG A 58 -9.73 9.45 20.76
CA ARG A 58 -8.40 9.56 21.38
C ARG A 58 -7.45 8.58 20.72
N GLN A 59 -6.25 9.03 20.38
CA GLN A 59 -5.22 8.21 19.70
C GLN A 59 -4.91 6.90 20.45
N ALA A 60 -5.06 6.86 21.76
CA ALA A 60 -4.88 5.64 22.56
C ALA A 60 -5.83 4.49 22.17
N ASN A 61 -7.00 4.79 21.59
CA ASN A 61 -7.96 3.80 21.11
C ASN A 61 -7.91 3.61 19.58
N LEU A 62 -7.01 4.32 18.88
CA LEU A 62 -6.96 4.32 17.42
C LEU A 62 -5.71 3.61 16.91
N VAL A 63 -5.88 2.85 15.83
CA VAL A 63 -4.81 2.16 15.11
C VAL A 63 -4.99 2.28 13.60
N LEU A 64 -3.91 2.12 12.84
CA LEU A 64 -3.97 2.01 11.39
C LEU A 64 -4.28 0.57 10.98
N ALA A 65 -5.27 0.38 10.12
CA ALA A 65 -5.67 -0.94 9.63
C ALA A 65 -5.94 -0.92 8.12
N CYS A 66 -5.65 -2.00 7.41
CA CYS A 66 -6.11 -2.14 6.02
C CYS A 66 -7.62 -2.41 5.99
N GLY A 67 -8.29 -2.06 4.88
CA GLY A 67 -9.73 -2.28 4.70
C GLY A 67 -10.17 -3.71 5.06
N PRO A 68 -9.57 -4.77 4.51
CA PRO A 68 -9.97 -6.15 4.81
C PRO A 68 -9.88 -6.52 6.29
N CYS A 69 -8.79 -6.16 6.98
CA CYS A 69 -8.64 -6.45 8.40
C CYS A 69 -9.63 -5.65 9.26
N ASN A 70 -9.85 -4.39 8.91
CA ASN A 70 -10.80 -3.53 9.62
C ASN A 70 -12.25 -4.06 9.48
N HIS A 71 -12.66 -4.40 8.26
CA HIS A 71 -13.96 -5.03 8.01
C HIS A 71 -14.11 -6.38 8.70
N ALA A 72 -13.06 -7.21 8.70
CA ALA A 72 -13.07 -8.46 9.42
C ALA A 72 -13.27 -8.21 10.92
N LYS A 73 -12.53 -7.31 11.55
CA LYS A 73 -12.71 -7.01 12.98
C LYS A 73 -14.14 -6.56 13.28
N ALA A 74 -14.67 -5.61 12.52
CA ALA A 74 -15.97 -4.96 12.80
C ALA A 74 -16.04 -4.45 14.26
N ASP A 75 -17.17 -4.65 14.92
CA ASP A 75 -17.41 -4.24 16.32
C ASP A 75 -16.98 -5.30 17.35
N ARG A 76 -16.05 -6.19 16.99
CA ARG A 76 -15.54 -7.21 17.92
C ARG A 76 -14.54 -6.60 18.91
N LEU A 77 -14.67 -7.01 20.16
CA LEU A 77 -13.76 -6.60 21.23
C LEU A 77 -12.37 -7.23 21.04
N PRO A 78 -11.30 -6.57 21.52
CA PRO A 78 -9.94 -7.09 21.51
C PRO A 78 -9.86 -8.53 21.99
N GLN A 79 -10.43 -8.85 23.15
CA GLN A 79 -10.44 -10.20 23.71
C GLN A 79 -10.98 -11.30 22.76
N THR A 80 -11.91 -10.96 21.86
CA THR A 80 -12.53 -11.93 20.94
C THR A 80 -11.63 -12.26 19.75
N PHE A 81 -10.77 -11.33 19.30
CA PHE A 81 -9.79 -11.60 18.25
C PHE A 81 -8.36 -11.82 18.78
N LEU A 82 -8.12 -11.55 20.07
CA LEU A 82 -6.84 -11.70 20.76
C LEU A 82 -6.72 -13.01 21.56
N ARG A 83 -7.81 -13.72 21.91
CA ARG A 83 -7.72 -15.10 22.43
C ARG A 83 -7.32 -16.09 21.32
N PRO A 84 -6.57 -17.16 21.65
CA PRO A 84 -5.45 -17.63 20.85
C PRO A 84 -5.90 -18.34 19.57
N SER A 85 -5.90 -17.61 18.46
CA SER A 85 -5.93 -18.19 17.10
C SER A 85 -4.63 -17.88 16.35
N GLY A 86 -3.52 -17.80 17.08
CA GLY A 86 -2.20 -17.57 16.52
C GLY A 86 -1.91 -16.10 16.24
N LEU A 87 -1.43 -15.38 17.25
CA LEU A 87 -0.81 -14.06 17.05
C LEU A 87 0.60 -14.08 17.63
N ALA A 88 1.54 -13.44 16.93
CA ALA A 88 2.87 -13.17 17.44
C ALA A 88 2.90 -11.84 18.22
N SER A 89 4.02 -11.56 18.89
CA SER A 89 4.25 -10.28 19.58
C SER A 89 3.97 -9.09 18.65
N GLY A 90 3.18 -8.12 19.12
CA GLY A 90 2.69 -7.00 18.30
C GLY A 90 1.27 -7.17 17.74
N LEU A 91 0.52 -8.20 18.16
CA LEU A 91 -0.85 -8.48 17.73
C LEU A 91 -0.98 -8.70 16.21
N VAL A 92 0.06 -9.29 15.62
CA VAL A 92 0.07 -9.68 14.21
C VAL A 92 -0.61 -11.05 14.07
N PRO A 93 -1.72 -11.19 13.32
CA PRO A 93 -2.30 -12.48 12.99
C PRO A 93 -1.23 -13.33 12.33
N VAL A 94 -0.98 -14.55 12.80
CA VAL A 94 -0.26 -15.49 11.96
C VAL A 94 -1.16 -15.76 10.76
N PRO A 95 -0.75 -15.36 9.54
CA PRO A 95 -1.55 -15.61 8.37
C PRO A 95 -1.82 -17.11 8.26
N SER A 96 -3.09 -17.46 8.02
CA SER A 96 -3.48 -18.83 7.68
C SER A 96 -2.56 -19.35 6.57
N ARG A 97 -2.26 -20.66 6.55
CA ARG A 97 -1.37 -21.23 5.51
C ARG A 97 -1.79 -20.78 4.10
N ALA A 98 -3.10 -20.71 3.83
CA ALA A 98 -3.66 -20.19 2.60
C ALA A 98 -3.36 -18.69 2.35
N ALA A 99 -3.50 -17.82 3.36
CA ALA A 99 -3.19 -16.39 3.23
C ALA A 99 -1.69 -16.13 3.01
N ARG A 100 -0.80 -16.95 3.60
CA ARG A 100 0.66 -16.88 3.32
C ARG A 100 0.97 -17.16 1.87
N VAL A 101 0.38 -18.23 1.34
CA VAL A 101 0.56 -18.64 -0.05
C VAL A 101 -0.05 -17.59 -0.99
N GLY A 102 -1.28 -17.13 -0.74
CA GLY A 102 -1.93 -16.09 -1.55
C GLY A 102 -1.19 -14.75 -1.54
N CYS A 103 -0.69 -14.28 -0.40
CA CYS A 103 0.09 -13.05 -0.32
C CYS A 103 1.47 -13.19 -0.98
N ALA A 104 2.11 -14.36 -0.88
CA ALA A 104 3.34 -14.64 -1.60
C ALA A 104 3.11 -14.62 -3.12
N ILE A 105 2.08 -15.32 -3.60
CA ILE A 105 1.68 -15.35 -5.02
C ILE A 105 1.32 -13.94 -5.53
N GLY A 106 0.54 -13.17 -4.77
CA GLY A 106 0.20 -11.80 -5.17
C GLY A 106 1.40 -10.84 -5.21
N ARG A 107 2.42 -11.06 -4.38
CA ARG A 107 3.67 -10.27 -4.40
C ARG A 107 4.57 -10.66 -5.57
N THR A 108 4.72 -11.95 -5.85
CA THR A 108 5.48 -12.41 -7.03
C THR A 108 4.79 -11.99 -8.32
N ALA A 109 3.46 -12.12 -8.41
CA ALA A 109 2.67 -11.65 -9.55
C ALA A 109 2.87 -10.15 -9.82
N ARG A 110 2.74 -9.28 -8.80
CA ARG A 110 3.00 -7.84 -8.97
C ARG A 110 4.43 -7.50 -9.41
N ARG A 111 5.43 -8.22 -8.89
CA ARG A 111 6.83 -8.02 -9.29
C ARG A 111 7.07 -8.45 -10.74
N LEU A 112 6.50 -9.58 -11.14
CA LEU A 112 6.55 -10.07 -12.51
C LEU A 112 5.83 -9.09 -13.46
N SER A 113 4.63 -8.63 -13.11
CA SER A 113 3.90 -7.63 -13.90
C SER A 113 4.71 -6.34 -14.04
N ALA A 114 5.26 -5.80 -12.94
CA ALA A 114 6.09 -4.60 -13.00
C ALA A 114 7.35 -4.79 -13.86
N ALA A 115 8.01 -5.95 -13.77
CA ALA A 115 9.18 -6.28 -14.59
C ALA A 115 8.82 -6.40 -16.08
N VAL A 116 7.71 -7.06 -16.41
CA VAL A 116 7.21 -7.21 -17.80
C VAL A 116 6.84 -5.85 -18.38
N THR A 117 6.10 -5.02 -17.65
CA THR A 117 5.75 -3.66 -18.11
C THR A 117 6.99 -2.78 -18.32
N GLY A 118 7.98 -2.88 -17.43
CA GLY A 118 9.26 -2.18 -17.57
C GLY A 118 10.05 -2.64 -18.81
N ALA A 119 10.14 -3.95 -19.04
CA ALA A 119 10.82 -4.51 -20.20
C ALA A 119 10.14 -4.11 -21.51
N LEU A 120 8.80 -4.18 -21.58
CA LEU A 120 8.03 -3.77 -22.75
C LEU A 120 8.17 -2.26 -23.02
N SER A 121 8.16 -1.41 -21.98
CA SER A 121 8.43 0.03 -22.15
C SER A 121 9.82 0.30 -22.70
N GLY A 122 10.84 -0.45 -22.26
CA GLY A 122 12.20 -0.35 -22.77
C GLY A 122 12.29 -0.69 -24.27
N VAL A 123 11.68 -1.80 -24.69
CA VAL A 123 11.63 -2.22 -26.10
C VAL A 123 10.90 -1.20 -26.97
N VAL A 124 9.74 -0.70 -26.53
CA VAL A 124 8.97 0.31 -27.27
C VAL A 124 9.75 1.63 -27.42
N SER A 125 10.49 2.03 -26.39
CA SER A 125 11.33 3.24 -26.43
C SER A 125 12.53 3.07 -27.38
N ALA A 126 13.13 1.88 -27.41
CA ALA A 126 14.22 1.55 -28.34
C ALA A 126 13.75 1.57 -29.80
N VAL A 127 12.59 0.98 -30.11
CA VAL A 127 12.03 0.98 -31.48
C VAL A 127 11.69 2.39 -31.95
N ARG A 128 11.11 3.24 -31.08
CA ARG A 128 10.80 4.64 -31.41
C ARG A 128 12.02 5.51 -31.68
N SER A 129 13.19 5.13 -31.19
CA SER A 129 14.44 5.88 -31.37
C SER A 129 15.20 5.48 -32.65
N GLY A 130 14.74 4.45 -33.38
CA GLY A 130 15.44 3.88 -34.54
C GLY A 130 15.16 4.50 -35.91
N ASP A 131 14.14 5.34 -36.07
CA ASP A 131 13.70 5.86 -37.38
C ASP A 131 14.33 7.22 -37.78
N GLY A 132 15.63 7.41 -37.53
CA GLY A 132 16.25 8.75 -37.56
C GLY A 132 17.62 8.91 -38.21
N THR A 133 17.95 8.24 -39.32
CA THR A 133 19.15 8.61 -40.12
C THR A 133 18.82 8.85 -41.59
N GLY A 134 18.53 10.11 -41.90
CA GLY A 134 18.48 10.64 -43.26
C GLY A 134 19.86 10.56 -43.95
N ALA A 135 19.80 10.26 -45.24
CA ALA A 135 20.91 10.06 -46.15
C ALA A 135 21.93 11.22 -46.18
N ARG A 136 23.23 10.89 -46.21
CA ARG A 136 24.26 11.73 -46.85
C ARG A 136 24.88 10.93 -48.00
N ARG A 137 24.80 11.52 -49.20
CA ARG A 137 25.44 11.02 -50.44
C ARG A 137 26.96 11.01 -50.26
N PRO A 138 27.69 9.97 -50.71
CA PRO A 138 29.15 10.02 -50.74
C PRO A 138 29.64 10.93 -51.88
N ALA A 139 30.69 11.71 -51.58
CA ALA A 139 31.41 12.53 -52.54
C ALA A 139 32.35 11.67 -53.40
N SER A 140 32.41 11.97 -54.69
CA SER A 140 33.23 11.31 -55.71
C SER A 140 34.73 11.64 -55.53
N PRO A 141 35.67 10.69 -55.63
CA PRO A 141 37.09 11.01 -55.71
C PRO A 141 37.52 11.23 -57.17
N GLY A 142 38.28 12.31 -57.39
CA GLY A 142 38.87 12.70 -58.66
C GLY A 142 40.02 11.79 -59.10
N VAL A 143 40.13 11.62 -60.41
CA VAL A 143 41.26 10.95 -61.08
C VAL A 143 42.32 11.98 -61.45
N SER A 144 43.56 11.69 -61.11
CA SER A 144 44.78 12.33 -61.62
C SER A 144 45.91 11.32 -61.35
N ALA A 145 46.90 11.06 -62.18
CA ALA A 145 47.23 11.20 -63.59
C ALA A 145 48.63 10.54 -63.69
N THR A 146 48.99 9.96 -64.84
CA THR A 146 50.36 9.97 -65.44
C THR A 146 51.55 9.41 -64.62
N SER A 147 52.52 8.64 -65.14
CA SER A 147 53.10 8.46 -66.48
C SER A 147 53.77 7.10 -66.55
#